data_AF-A0A037ZG23-F1
#
_entry.id   AF-A0A037ZG23-F1
#
_cell.length_a   1.000
_cell.length_b   1.000
_cell.length_c   1.000
_cell.angle_alpha   90.00
_cell.angle_beta   90.00
_cell.angle_gamma   90.00
#
_symmetry.space_group_name_H-M   'P 1'
#
loop_
_entity.id
_entity.type
_entity.pdbx_description
1 polymer ?
#
loop_
_entity_poly.entity_id
_entity_poly.type
_entity_poly.pdbx_seq_one_letter_code
_entity_poly.pdbx_strand_id
1 'polypeptide(L)'
;MLRNFAILAALAASPVVAQDIYVAPRGSAAYDAAKAMDGVKVERTIHKALGGAATLLQSCGDCTVTIHIAGGDYDGKAGTGQWFLPEVKAPGARLRILGGYNDDFTARTPFATPTRMITPPERSATVLRFEGKKHALAELVVSGLAFDVSPSNNYERETNSLMFGGSSTWGVLQFGYLETDLLVIADNTFLNAPAGVGGPAIRAASPGAVVQVSNNIFMNNVFTWQVEAGGGKHLPTHKIAGNSFVLNWPRNPDQTTSNPGTLQIGSNYSGAGVEITGNLFAYNVGGAIFPQWDEDRGPPMTITDNLFFGNGALFGAEDPGQGALVGKFNGSATHSIFDHWDLEDEFDWDSADNTDIDPEVAVPVLEIGALKMTLDRGTQESEPKAEPATTTDDDLGLDLDMLDTGLGELSLDIDFDMDDMADGDGIRNFAPVIPFDIRALPFPRNPAAEGYGASPDRIYVAGQG
;
A
#
# COMPACT_ATOMS: atom_id res chain seq x y z
N MET A 1 -10.03 -58.48 -28.49
CA MET A 1 -9.97 -57.04 -28.87
C MET A 1 -9.83 -56.22 -27.61
N LEU A 2 -8.70 -55.52 -27.52
CA LEU A 2 -8.26 -54.41 -26.64
C LEU A 2 -8.76 -54.31 -25.19
N ARG A 3 -7.83 -54.61 -24.27
CA ARG A 3 -7.75 -54.03 -22.92
C ARG A 3 -6.93 -52.74 -23.00
N ASN A 4 -7.52 -51.59 -22.69
CA ASN A 4 -6.79 -50.34 -22.46
C ASN A 4 -6.53 -50.19 -20.96
N PHE A 5 -5.27 -50.35 -20.57
CA PHE A 5 -4.77 -49.98 -19.25
C PHE A 5 -4.56 -48.46 -19.22
N ALA A 6 -5.31 -47.76 -18.37
CA ALA A 6 -5.00 -46.39 -17.98
C ALA A 6 -3.81 -46.42 -17.01
N ILE A 7 -2.67 -45.89 -17.45
CA ILE A 7 -1.51 -45.64 -16.58
C ILE A 7 -1.80 -44.32 -15.88
N LEU A 8 -2.27 -44.41 -14.63
CA LEU A 8 -2.32 -43.28 -13.70
C LEU A 8 -0.89 -43.08 -13.17
N ALA A 9 -0.10 -42.26 -13.85
CA ALA A 9 1.21 -41.85 -13.34
C ALA A 9 0.99 -40.81 -12.25
N ALA A 10 0.99 -41.24 -10.99
CA ALA A 10 1.19 -40.34 -9.87
C ALA A 10 2.62 -39.79 -9.98
N LEU A 11 2.77 -38.56 -10.50
CA LEU A 11 3.99 -37.80 -10.29
C LEU A 11 4.11 -37.55 -8.79
N ALA A 12 5.01 -38.28 -8.13
CA ALA A 12 5.50 -37.86 -6.82
C ALA A 12 6.16 -36.50 -7.02
N ALA A 13 5.47 -35.42 -6.65
CA ALA A 13 6.06 -34.10 -6.60
C ALA A 13 7.27 -34.19 -5.67
N SER A 14 8.46 -33.93 -6.20
CA SER A 14 9.64 -33.80 -5.36
C SER A 14 9.39 -32.66 -4.37
N PRO A 15 9.85 -32.75 -3.12
CA PRO A 15 9.63 -31.70 -2.15
C PRO A 15 10.19 -30.38 -2.73
N VAL A 16 9.32 -29.37 -2.85
CA VAL A 16 9.71 -28.02 -3.24
C VAL A 16 10.74 -27.55 -2.23
N VAL A 17 11.98 -27.31 -2.67
CA VAL A 17 13.05 -26.87 -1.78
C VAL A 17 12.70 -25.46 -1.28
N ALA A 18 12.55 -25.29 0.03
CA ALA A 18 12.39 -23.98 0.65
C ALA A 18 13.78 -23.37 0.91
N GLN A 19 13.94 -22.08 0.62
CA GLN A 19 15.17 -21.34 0.83
C GLN A 19 14.86 -20.00 1.51
N ASP A 20 15.42 -19.79 2.69
CA ASP A 20 15.14 -18.61 3.50
C ASP A 20 16.31 -17.62 3.48
N ILE A 21 15.97 -16.34 3.29
CA ILE A 21 16.89 -15.21 3.35
C ILE A 21 16.42 -14.27 4.46
N TYR A 22 17.22 -14.11 5.50
CA TYR A 22 16.94 -13.19 6.61
C TYR A 22 17.63 -11.86 6.38
N VAL A 23 16.91 -10.76 6.62
CA VAL A 23 17.35 -9.41 6.30
C VAL A 23 17.24 -8.49 7.52
N ALA A 24 18.38 -7.97 7.94
CA ALA A 24 18.46 -6.99 9.02
C ALA A 24 19.67 -6.07 8.82
N PRO A 25 19.64 -4.80 9.29
CA PRO A 25 20.78 -3.90 9.24
C PRO A 25 21.98 -4.49 9.99
N ARG A 26 23.19 -4.32 9.44
CA ARG A 26 24.40 -4.84 10.08
C ARG A 26 24.57 -4.21 11.48
N GLY A 27 24.78 -5.06 12.49
CA GLY A 27 25.01 -4.62 13.86
C GLY A 27 23.74 -4.41 14.69
N SER A 28 22.56 -4.71 14.13
CA SER A 28 21.34 -4.83 14.92
C SER A 28 21.27 -6.20 15.62
N ALA A 29 20.48 -6.28 16.70
CA ALA A 29 20.16 -7.54 17.36
C ALA A 29 19.58 -8.56 16.36
N ALA A 30 18.74 -8.10 15.44
CA ALA A 30 18.18 -8.95 14.40
C ALA A 30 19.20 -9.58 13.47
N TYR A 31 20.22 -8.83 13.07
CA TYR A 31 21.26 -9.37 12.20
C TYR A 31 22.10 -10.44 12.91
N ASP A 32 22.36 -10.25 14.20
CA ASP A 32 23.11 -11.22 15.01
C ASP A 32 22.27 -12.48 15.29
N ALA A 33 20.98 -12.34 15.57
CA ALA A 33 20.04 -13.44 15.71
C ALA A 33 19.94 -14.29 14.43
N ALA A 34 19.76 -13.65 13.27
CA ALA A 34 19.72 -14.33 11.98
C ALA A 34 21.04 -15.09 11.67
N LYS A 35 22.19 -14.54 12.05
CA LYS A 35 23.50 -15.20 11.88
C LYS A 35 23.70 -16.43 12.76
N ALA A 36 22.99 -16.50 13.88
CA ALA A 36 23.05 -17.66 14.77
C ALA A 36 22.21 -18.84 14.27
N MET A 37 21.35 -18.62 13.26
CA MET A 37 20.51 -19.67 12.66
C MET A 37 21.33 -20.56 11.72
N ASP A 38 21.08 -21.86 11.75
CA ASP A 38 21.77 -22.84 10.89
C ASP A 38 21.08 -22.97 9.52
N GLY A 39 21.86 -23.14 8.47
CA GLY A 39 21.37 -23.40 7.11
C GLY A 39 20.68 -22.23 6.40
N VAL A 40 20.67 -21.03 6.98
CA VAL A 40 20.00 -19.85 6.38
C VAL A 40 20.97 -18.91 5.67
N LYS A 41 20.45 -18.13 4.73
CA LYS A 41 21.18 -17.01 4.15
C LYS A 41 20.85 -15.73 4.91
N VAL A 42 21.86 -14.95 5.28
CA VAL A 42 21.66 -13.66 5.98
C VAL A 42 22.19 -12.51 5.11
N GLU A 43 21.36 -11.52 4.87
CA GLU A 43 21.69 -10.34 4.08
C GLU A 43 21.53 -9.06 4.90
N ARG A 44 22.42 -8.09 4.65
CA ARG A 44 22.44 -6.82 5.39
C ARG A 44 21.49 -5.76 4.81
N THR A 45 20.96 -5.99 3.61
CA THR A 45 20.07 -5.06 2.92
C THR A 45 19.07 -5.83 2.07
N ILE A 46 17.86 -5.29 1.92
CA ILE A 46 16.81 -5.87 1.08
C ILE A 46 17.27 -5.96 -0.38
N HIS A 47 18.00 -4.97 -0.91
CA HIS A 47 18.51 -5.02 -2.29
C HIS A 47 19.39 -6.26 -2.55
N LYS A 48 20.25 -6.64 -1.60
CA LYS A 48 21.06 -7.86 -1.75
C LYS A 48 20.23 -9.13 -1.64
N ALA A 49 19.25 -9.14 -0.74
CA ALA A 49 18.31 -10.24 -0.61
C ALA A 49 17.53 -10.48 -1.90
N LEU A 50 17.02 -9.42 -2.55
CA LEU A 50 16.33 -9.50 -3.84
C LEU A 50 17.23 -10.04 -4.95
N GLY A 51 18.48 -9.57 -5.06
CA GLY A 51 19.44 -10.11 -6.02
C GLY A 51 19.81 -11.58 -5.77
N GLY A 52 19.93 -11.95 -4.48
CA GLY A 52 20.10 -13.33 -4.05
C GLY A 52 18.91 -14.20 -4.41
N ALA A 53 17.70 -13.76 -4.10
CA ALA A 53 16.47 -14.48 -4.39
C ALA A 53 16.29 -14.71 -5.89
N ALA A 54 16.50 -13.68 -6.72
CA ALA A 54 16.45 -13.83 -8.18
C ALA A 54 17.42 -14.91 -8.69
N THR A 55 18.65 -14.95 -8.16
CA THR A 55 19.63 -15.99 -8.50
C THR A 55 19.14 -17.39 -8.12
N LEU A 56 18.60 -17.54 -6.90
CA LEU A 56 18.09 -18.81 -6.39
C LEU A 56 16.90 -19.32 -7.21
N LEU A 57 15.91 -18.45 -7.46
CA LEU A 57 14.71 -18.74 -8.25
C LEU A 57 15.06 -19.21 -9.67
N GLN A 58 15.99 -18.52 -10.34
CA GLN A 58 16.45 -18.90 -11.67
C GLN A 58 17.18 -20.25 -11.68
N SER A 59 17.92 -20.57 -10.61
CA SER A 59 18.69 -21.81 -10.53
C SER A 59 17.86 -23.05 -10.18
N CYS A 60 16.77 -22.87 -9.43
CA CYS A 60 15.99 -23.98 -8.88
C CYS A 60 14.80 -24.41 -9.77
N GLY A 61 14.25 -23.48 -10.57
CA GLY A 61 13.08 -23.72 -11.43
C GLY A 61 11.73 -23.86 -10.69
N ASP A 62 11.65 -24.78 -9.72
CA ASP A 62 10.49 -25.03 -8.85
C ASP A 62 10.98 -25.09 -7.39
N CYS A 63 11.02 -23.93 -6.75
CA CYS A 63 11.38 -23.78 -5.34
C CYS A 63 10.60 -22.63 -4.71
N THR A 64 10.64 -22.53 -3.38
CA THR A 64 10.12 -21.36 -2.67
C THR A 64 11.28 -20.60 -2.07
N VAL A 65 11.41 -19.32 -2.40
CA VAL A 65 12.36 -18.42 -1.75
C VAL A 65 11.59 -17.44 -0.88
N THR A 66 11.85 -17.45 0.42
CA THR A 66 11.25 -16.52 1.38
C THR A 66 12.29 -15.53 1.87
N ILE A 67 11.98 -14.24 1.79
CA ILE A 67 12.77 -13.16 2.35
C ILE A 67 12.07 -12.69 3.62
N HIS A 68 12.69 -12.94 4.78
CA HIS A 68 12.23 -12.48 6.10
C HIS A 68 12.94 -11.17 6.43
N ILE A 69 12.20 -10.11 6.72
CA ILE A 69 12.76 -8.78 6.97
C ILE A 69 12.35 -8.33 8.36
N ALA A 70 13.35 -8.02 9.19
CA ALA A 70 13.13 -7.45 10.51
C ALA A 70 12.43 -6.09 10.43
N GLY A 71 11.79 -5.69 11.51
CA GLY A 71 11.30 -4.35 11.72
C GLY A 71 12.45 -3.34 11.73
N GLY A 72 12.17 -2.11 11.31
CA GLY A 72 13.14 -1.03 11.24
C GLY A 72 13.13 -0.30 9.90
N ASP A 73 14.04 0.66 9.77
CA ASP A 73 14.12 1.56 8.61
C ASP A 73 15.14 1.05 7.59
N TYR A 74 14.74 1.04 6.31
CA TYR A 74 15.56 0.63 5.18
C TYR A 74 15.55 1.73 4.12
N ASP A 75 16.72 2.12 3.61
CA ASP A 75 16.94 3.31 2.75
C ASP A 75 17.18 2.99 1.26
N GLY A 76 17.10 1.72 0.90
CA GLY A 76 17.33 1.26 -0.48
C GLY A 76 18.80 1.22 -0.86
N LYS A 77 19.07 0.98 -2.15
CA LYS A 77 20.45 0.87 -2.63
C LYS A 77 21.13 2.24 -2.63
N ALA A 78 22.09 2.44 -1.74
CA ALA A 78 22.83 3.71 -1.62
C ALA A 78 21.92 4.91 -1.28
N GLY A 79 20.90 4.69 -0.43
CA GLY A 79 20.01 5.74 0.03
C GLY A 79 19.00 6.24 -1.00
N THR A 80 18.81 5.52 -2.13
CA THR A 80 17.90 5.96 -3.20
C THR A 80 16.43 5.74 -2.87
N GLY A 81 16.09 5.02 -1.80
CA GLY A 81 14.72 4.62 -1.49
C GLY A 81 14.10 3.73 -2.55
N GLN A 82 14.93 2.93 -3.24
CA GLN A 82 14.51 2.07 -4.34
C GLN A 82 15.05 0.65 -4.15
N TRP A 83 14.17 -0.31 -4.44
CA TRP A 83 14.42 -1.74 -4.32
C TRP A 83 14.00 -2.43 -5.61
N PHE A 84 14.97 -3.10 -6.21
CA PHE A 84 14.83 -3.73 -7.50
C PHE A 84 14.97 -5.24 -7.37
N LEU A 85 13.96 -5.97 -7.83
CA LEU A 85 14.09 -7.39 -8.14
C LEU A 85 14.56 -7.54 -9.58
N PRO A 86 15.71 -8.18 -9.86
CA PRO A 86 16.13 -8.48 -11.22
C PRO A 86 15.09 -9.29 -12.01
N GLU A 87 15.25 -9.39 -13.34
CA GLU A 87 14.35 -10.21 -14.16
C GLU A 87 14.34 -11.67 -13.67
N VAL A 88 13.16 -12.25 -13.43
CA VAL A 88 13.01 -13.65 -13.00
C VAL A 88 12.04 -14.36 -13.93
N LYS A 89 12.51 -15.44 -14.56
CA LYS A 89 11.73 -16.32 -15.44
C LYS A 89 11.74 -17.75 -14.89
N ALA A 90 10.99 -17.96 -13.82
CA ALA A 90 10.91 -19.22 -13.10
C ALA A 90 9.43 -19.53 -12.81
N PRO A 91 8.64 -19.94 -13.81
CA PRO A 91 7.17 -20.05 -13.70
C PRO A 91 6.70 -21.07 -12.66
N GLY A 92 7.55 -22.00 -12.21
CA GLY A 92 7.24 -22.93 -11.13
C GLY A 92 7.65 -22.42 -9.73
N ALA A 93 8.47 -21.36 -9.66
CA ALA A 93 9.04 -20.89 -8.41
C ALA A 93 8.16 -19.85 -7.72
N ARG A 94 8.30 -19.76 -6.39
CA ARG A 94 7.51 -18.89 -5.51
C ARG A 94 8.43 -17.92 -4.80
N LEU A 95 8.11 -16.64 -4.82
CA LEU A 95 8.84 -15.60 -4.09
C LEU A 95 7.95 -14.98 -3.03
N ARG A 96 8.43 -14.95 -1.79
CA ARG A 96 7.75 -14.30 -0.67
C ARG A 96 8.66 -13.23 -0.08
N ILE A 97 8.16 -12.00 0.03
CA ILE A 97 8.85 -10.87 0.65
C ILE A 97 8.03 -10.49 1.88
N LEU A 98 8.52 -10.85 3.06
CA LEU A 98 7.79 -10.77 4.32
C LEU A 98 8.52 -9.84 5.29
N GLY A 99 8.01 -8.63 5.44
CA GLY A 99 8.41 -7.70 6.51
C GLY A 99 7.61 -7.91 7.79
N GLY A 100 8.00 -7.19 8.82
CA GLY A 100 7.28 -7.18 10.09
C GLY A 100 7.84 -8.09 11.18
N TYR A 101 9.04 -8.65 11.03
CA TYR A 101 9.61 -9.55 12.04
C TYR A 101 10.21 -8.80 13.23
N ASN A 102 10.11 -9.36 14.42
CA ASN A 102 10.84 -8.88 15.59
C ASN A 102 12.35 -9.25 15.49
N ASP A 103 13.14 -8.79 16.47
CA ASP A 103 14.60 -8.95 16.43
C ASP A 103 15.07 -10.41 16.42
N ASP A 104 14.37 -11.35 17.04
CA ASP A 104 14.78 -12.76 17.00
C ASP A 104 14.13 -13.56 15.85
N PHE A 105 13.36 -12.90 14.99
CA PHE A 105 12.55 -13.50 13.92
C PHE A 105 11.57 -14.59 14.38
N THR A 106 11.21 -14.64 15.67
CA THR A 106 10.25 -15.63 16.20
C THR A 106 8.80 -15.19 16.06
N ALA A 107 8.56 -13.88 15.91
CA ALA A 107 7.22 -13.31 15.74
C ALA A 107 7.19 -12.34 14.55
N ARG A 108 6.04 -12.32 13.86
CA ARG A 108 5.76 -11.40 12.75
C ARG A 108 4.50 -10.61 13.07
N THR A 109 4.64 -9.30 13.25
CA THR A 109 3.55 -8.38 13.59
C THR A 109 3.69 -7.09 12.77
N PRO A 110 3.34 -7.08 11.47
CA PRO A 110 3.72 -6.00 10.57
C PRO A 110 3.28 -4.60 10.97
N PHE A 111 2.13 -4.48 11.66
CA PHE A 111 1.65 -3.20 12.17
C PHE A 111 2.20 -2.81 13.54
N ALA A 112 2.93 -3.70 14.23
CA ALA A 112 3.57 -3.42 15.52
C ALA A 112 5.11 -3.34 15.41
N THR A 113 5.70 -4.02 14.44
CA THR A 113 7.15 -4.09 14.18
C THR A 113 7.45 -3.81 12.70
N PRO A 114 7.08 -2.62 12.17
CA PRO A 114 7.03 -2.37 10.73
C PRO A 114 8.42 -2.40 10.09
N THR A 115 8.49 -3.00 8.91
CA THR A 115 9.63 -2.85 7.99
C THR A 115 9.37 -1.60 7.13
N ARG A 116 10.00 -0.48 7.48
CA ARG A 116 9.77 0.83 6.86
C ARG A 116 10.71 1.04 5.67
N MET A 117 10.10 1.33 4.53
CA MET A 117 10.76 1.59 3.24
C MET A 117 10.93 3.09 3.09
N ILE A 118 12.07 3.61 3.54
CA ILE A 118 12.36 5.05 3.58
C ILE A 118 12.78 5.55 2.20
N THR A 119 12.16 6.64 1.75
CA THR A 119 12.53 7.31 0.50
C THR A 119 13.29 8.61 0.75
N PRO A 120 14.21 9.01 -0.14
CA PRO A 120 14.85 10.32 -0.07
C PRO A 120 13.96 11.39 -0.75
N PRO A 121 14.28 12.68 -0.56
CA PRO A 121 13.83 13.74 -1.45
C PRO A 121 14.11 13.41 -2.92
N GLU A 122 13.22 13.86 -3.81
CA GLU A 122 13.40 13.77 -5.26
C GLU A 122 13.65 12.34 -5.80
N ARG A 123 12.98 11.34 -5.22
CA ARG A 123 13.07 9.94 -5.69
C ARG A 123 12.80 9.84 -7.20
N SER A 124 13.70 9.14 -7.89
CA SER A 124 13.76 9.10 -9.36
C SER A 124 13.18 7.83 -10.01
N ALA A 125 12.59 6.92 -9.24
CA ALA A 125 11.98 5.68 -9.73
C ALA A 125 11.02 5.10 -8.67
N THR A 126 10.17 4.15 -9.10
CA THR A 126 9.27 3.36 -8.24
C THR A 126 9.98 2.75 -7.03
N VAL A 127 9.32 2.70 -5.87
CA VAL A 127 9.91 2.24 -4.60
C VAL A 127 10.30 0.76 -4.66
N LEU A 128 9.32 -0.13 -4.87
CA LEU A 128 9.56 -1.55 -5.12
C LEU A 128 9.21 -1.88 -6.56
N ARG A 129 10.24 -2.26 -7.32
CA ARG A 129 10.12 -2.50 -8.76
C ARG A 129 10.76 -3.81 -9.18
N PHE A 130 10.14 -4.45 -10.16
CA PHE A 130 10.72 -5.56 -10.89
C PHE A 130 11.40 -5.03 -12.16
N GLU A 131 12.67 -5.39 -12.35
CA GLU A 131 13.49 -4.97 -13.49
C GLU A 131 13.30 -5.88 -14.69
N GLY A 132 13.19 -5.27 -15.87
CA GLY A 132 12.97 -5.99 -17.11
C GLY A 132 11.54 -5.82 -17.59
N LYS A 133 11.17 -6.59 -18.61
CA LYS A 133 9.84 -6.52 -19.22
C LYS A 133 8.99 -7.73 -18.91
N LYS A 134 9.57 -8.87 -18.55
CA LYS A 134 8.82 -10.13 -18.43
C LYS A 134 9.30 -10.91 -17.22
N HIS A 135 8.41 -11.08 -16.25
CA HIS A 135 8.62 -11.92 -15.09
C HIS A 135 7.65 -13.10 -15.14
N ALA A 136 8.08 -14.25 -14.64
CA ALA A 136 7.22 -15.43 -14.50
C ALA A 136 7.53 -16.12 -13.18
N LEU A 137 6.50 -16.29 -12.34
CA LEU A 137 6.54 -16.93 -11.03
C LEU A 137 5.22 -17.67 -10.80
N ALA A 138 5.23 -18.81 -10.12
CA ALA A 138 4.00 -19.46 -9.68
C ALA A 138 3.26 -18.59 -8.66
N GLU A 139 4.00 -17.95 -7.76
CA GLU A 139 3.48 -17.09 -6.70
C GLU A 139 4.42 -15.92 -6.43
N LEU A 140 3.85 -14.74 -6.20
CA LEU A 140 4.51 -13.59 -5.60
C LEU A 140 3.73 -13.11 -4.37
N VAL A 141 4.37 -13.07 -3.21
CA VAL A 141 3.84 -12.42 -2.00
C VAL A 141 4.69 -11.21 -1.65
N VAL A 142 4.05 -10.06 -1.46
CA VAL A 142 4.66 -8.86 -0.86
C VAL A 142 3.83 -8.47 0.35
N SER A 143 4.42 -8.62 1.53
CA SER A 143 3.66 -8.46 2.74
C SER A 143 4.44 -7.86 3.90
N GLY A 144 3.77 -7.01 4.68
CA GLY A 144 4.29 -6.43 5.91
C GLY A 144 5.30 -5.31 5.73
N LEU A 145 5.19 -4.55 4.63
CA LEU A 145 6.04 -3.41 4.35
C LEU A 145 5.28 -2.11 4.57
N ALA A 146 5.93 -1.13 5.18
CA ALA A 146 5.40 0.22 5.36
C ALA A 146 6.10 1.18 4.39
N PHE A 147 5.34 1.75 3.46
CA PHE A 147 5.79 2.69 2.45
C PHE A 147 5.30 4.09 2.80
N ASP A 148 6.16 4.90 3.40
CA ASP A 148 5.93 6.34 3.56
C ASP A 148 6.79 7.07 2.52
N VAL A 149 6.13 7.58 1.48
CA VAL A 149 6.83 8.28 0.39
C VAL A 149 6.74 9.80 0.53
N SER A 150 6.24 10.33 1.65
CA SER A 150 6.20 11.77 1.92
C SER A 150 7.54 12.48 1.76
N PRO A 151 8.71 11.90 2.11
CA PRO A 151 9.98 12.62 1.93
C PRO A 151 10.30 12.91 0.46
N SER A 152 9.73 12.15 -0.48
CA SER A 152 9.92 12.34 -1.93
C SER A 152 8.95 13.34 -2.56
N ASN A 153 8.04 13.90 -1.77
CA ASN A 153 7.02 14.81 -2.24
C ASN A 153 7.41 16.25 -1.94
N ASN A 154 6.78 17.17 -2.66
CA ASN A 154 6.86 18.59 -2.40
C ASN A 154 5.51 19.05 -1.86
N TYR A 155 5.54 19.73 -0.72
CA TYR A 155 4.36 20.31 -0.07
C TYR A 155 4.50 21.82 -0.04
N GLU A 156 3.38 22.52 -0.24
CA GLU A 156 3.30 23.96 -0.09
C GLU A 156 3.47 24.33 1.38
N ARG A 157 4.37 25.28 1.67
CA ARG A 157 4.77 25.57 3.05
C ARG A 157 3.65 26.16 3.90
N GLU A 158 2.74 26.93 3.28
CA GLU A 158 1.69 27.66 3.99
C GLU A 158 0.50 26.77 4.34
N THR A 159 0.10 25.92 3.39
CA THR A 159 -1.09 25.06 3.49
C THR A 159 -0.76 23.62 3.88
N ASN A 160 0.53 23.24 3.84
CA ASN A 160 0.99 21.85 3.95
C ASN A 160 0.40 20.93 2.87
N SER A 161 -0.13 21.49 1.79
CA SER A 161 -0.81 20.73 0.74
C SER A 161 0.16 20.21 -0.32
N LEU A 162 -0.08 18.99 -0.80
CA LEU A 162 0.75 18.34 -1.82
C LEU A 162 0.79 19.16 -3.12
N MET A 163 2.00 19.45 -3.60
CA MET A 163 2.25 20.06 -4.90
C MET A 163 2.53 18.98 -5.95
N PHE A 164 1.52 18.63 -6.76
CA PHE A 164 1.63 17.57 -7.76
C PHE A 164 2.77 17.76 -8.76
N GLY A 165 2.87 18.96 -9.35
CA GLY A 165 3.87 19.26 -10.37
C GLY A 165 5.31 19.25 -9.85
N GLY A 166 5.50 19.34 -8.53
CA GLY A 166 6.80 19.26 -7.88
C GLY A 166 7.12 17.88 -7.29
N SER A 167 6.13 17.02 -7.08
CA SER A 167 6.34 15.73 -6.40
C SER A 167 6.79 14.62 -7.34
N SER A 168 7.30 13.52 -6.77
CA SER A 168 7.67 12.34 -7.55
C SER A 168 6.50 11.83 -8.41
N THR A 169 6.74 11.64 -9.70
CA THR A 169 5.77 11.04 -10.65
C THR A 169 5.81 9.51 -10.66
N TRP A 170 6.65 8.89 -9.83
CA TRP A 170 6.77 7.45 -9.72
C TRP A 170 5.90 6.89 -8.60
N GLY A 171 5.16 5.82 -8.88
CA GLY A 171 4.33 5.12 -7.89
C GLY A 171 5.13 4.34 -6.86
N VAL A 172 4.43 3.53 -6.05
CA VAL A 172 5.06 2.71 -4.99
C VAL A 172 5.44 1.32 -5.50
N LEU A 173 4.51 0.64 -6.18
CA LEU A 173 4.68 -0.73 -6.65
C LEU A 173 4.66 -0.83 -8.18
N GLN A 174 5.61 -1.57 -8.76
CA GLN A 174 5.62 -1.87 -10.19
C GLN A 174 6.24 -3.25 -10.48
N PHE A 175 5.41 -4.20 -10.90
CA PHE A 175 5.87 -5.58 -11.16
C PHE A 175 6.15 -5.89 -12.65
N GLY A 176 6.04 -4.89 -13.53
CA GLY A 176 6.16 -5.09 -14.98
C GLY A 176 5.06 -6.03 -15.52
N TYR A 177 5.34 -6.77 -16.60
CA TYR A 177 4.46 -7.87 -17.02
C TYR A 177 4.84 -9.13 -16.23
N LEU A 178 4.20 -9.30 -15.08
CA LEU A 178 4.31 -10.50 -14.26
C LEU A 178 3.27 -11.54 -14.70
N GLU A 179 3.75 -12.70 -15.15
CA GLU A 179 2.93 -13.88 -15.37
C GLU A 179 2.92 -14.73 -14.10
N THR A 180 1.74 -14.93 -13.49
CA THR A 180 1.63 -15.67 -12.23
C THR A 180 0.25 -16.29 -12.02
N ASP A 181 0.18 -17.33 -11.19
CA ASP A 181 -1.07 -17.91 -10.71
C ASP A 181 -1.55 -17.26 -9.41
N LEU A 182 -0.65 -16.66 -8.63
CA LEU A 182 -1.01 -16.02 -7.37
C LEU A 182 -0.14 -14.78 -7.10
N LEU A 183 -0.78 -13.62 -7.06
CA LEU A 183 -0.19 -12.41 -6.48
C LEU A 183 -0.88 -12.12 -5.14
N VAL A 184 -0.10 -11.96 -4.07
CA VAL A 184 -0.60 -11.51 -2.77
C VAL A 184 0.09 -10.21 -2.37
N ILE A 185 -0.70 -9.16 -2.14
CA ILE A 185 -0.28 -7.90 -1.53
C ILE A 185 -1.02 -7.80 -0.20
N ALA A 186 -0.32 -7.99 0.92
CA ALA A 186 -0.99 -8.06 2.22
C ALA A 186 -0.24 -7.43 3.39
N ASP A 187 -0.95 -6.99 4.42
CA ASP A 187 -0.36 -6.44 5.66
C ASP A 187 0.53 -5.20 5.42
N ASN A 188 0.39 -4.52 4.28
CA ASN A 188 1.23 -3.37 3.95
C ASN A 188 0.56 -2.06 4.40
N THR A 189 1.38 -1.05 4.65
CA THR A 189 0.90 0.32 4.87
C THR A 189 1.43 1.21 3.75
N PHE A 190 0.55 1.93 3.07
CA PHE A 190 0.90 2.84 1.98
C PHE A 190 0.44 4.26 2.33
N LEU A 191 1.39 5.18 2.45
CA LEU A 191 1.14 6.56 2.80
C LEU A 191 1.70 7.53 1.77
N ASN A 192 0.97 8.62 1.57
CA ASN A 192 1.46 9.82 0.91
C ASN A 192 1.89 9.57 -0.55
N ALA A 193 1.29 8.63 -1.29
CA ALA A 193 1.70 8.33 -2.67
C ALA A 193 1.05 9.28 -3.70
N PRO A 194 1.79 10.28 -4.24
CA PRO A 194 1.20 11.29 -5.15
C PRO A 194 0.93 10.74 -6.55
N ALA A 195 1.73 9.76 -6.98
CA ALA A 195 1.62 9.08 -8.27
C ALA A 195 0.95 7.71 -8.13
N GLY A 196 0.37 7.44 -6.96
CA GLY A 196 -0.39 6.27 -6.66
C GLY A 196 0.40 5.08 -6.11
N VAL A 197 -0.32 4.12 -5.51
CA VAL A 197 0.29 2.94 -4.90
C VAL A 197 0.57 1.86 -5.94
N GLY A 198 -0.46 1.33 -6.60
CA GLY A 198 -0.25 0.25 -7.56
C GLY A 198 -1.46 -0.07 -8.45
N GLY A 199 -1.16 -0.60 -9.63
CA GLY A 199 -2.11 -1.19 -10.57
C GLY A 199 -1.37 -2.22 -11.42
N PRO A 200 -0.92 -3.34 -10.81
CA PRO A 200 -0.04 -4.26 -11.52
C PRO A 200 -0.82 -4.98 -12.63
N ALA A 201 -0.37 -4.80 -13.87
CA ALA A 201 -0.93 -5.46 -15.03
C ALA A 201 -0.51 -6.95 -15.07
N ILE A 202 -1.20 -7.78 -14.27
CA ILE A 202 -0.89 -9.21 -14.10
C ILE A 202 -1.39 -10.04 -15.29
N ARG A 203 -0.51 -10.90 -15.81
CA ARG A 203 -0.89 -11.94 -16.76
C ARG A 203 -1.19 -13.21 -15.99
N ALA A 204 -2.42 -13.68 -16.07
CA ALA A 204 -2.81 -14.95 -15.47
C ALA A 204 -2.07 -16.12 -16.16
N ALA A 205 -1.34 -16.92 -15.38
CA ALA A 205 -0.64 -18.11 -15.88
C ALA A 205 -1.62 -19.26 -16.16
N SER A 206 -2.75 -19.31 -15.45
CA SER A 206 -3.82 -20.29 -15.64
C SER A 206 -5.22 -19.65 -15.53
N PRO A 207 -6.32 -20.37 -15.88
CA PRO A 207 -7.68 -19.88 -15.69
C PRO A 207 -8.06 -19.60 -14.23
N GLY A 208 -7.33 -20.18 -13.26
CA GLY A 208 -7.59 -20.03 -11.84
C GLY A 208 -6.69 -19.02 -11.15
N ALA A 209 -5.99 -18.17 -11.91
CA ALA A 209 -5.07 -17.20 -11.33
C ALA A 209 -5.80 -16.17 -10.45
N VAL A 210 -5.17 -15.80 -9.33
CA VAL A 210 -5.75 -14.87 -8.34
C VAL A 210 -4.80 -13.71 -8.07
N VAL A 211 -5.35 -12.51 -7.99
CA VAL A 211 -4.71 -11.33 -7.43
C VAL A 211 -5.41 -10.99 -6.12
N GLN A 212 -4.75 -11.22 -5.00
CA GLN A 212 -5.26 -10.94 -3.66
C GLN A 212 -4.60 -9.69 -3.10
N VAL A 213 -5.42 -8.71 -2.73
CA VAL A 213 -5.02 -7.49 -2.05
C VAL A 213 -5.78 -7.47 -0.74
N SER A 214 -5.12 -7.79 0.37
CA SER A 214 -5.83 -8.01 1.63
C SER A 214 -5.10 -7.47 2.85
N ASN A 215 -5.85 -6.99 3.83
CA ASN A 215 -5.27 -6.51 5.08
C ASN A 215 -4.24 -5.37 4.89
N ASN A 216 -4.41 -4.52 3.89
CA ASN A 216 -3.54 -3.36 3.69
C ASN A 216 -4.19 -2.08 4.22
N ILE A 217 -3.36 -1.12 4.61
CA ILE A 217 -3.74 0.25 4.92
C ILE A 217 -3.31 1.14 3.76
N PHE A 218 -4.26 1.78 3.11
CA PHE A 218 -4.07 2.82 2.11
C PHE A 218 -4.53 4.15 2.70
N MET A 219 -3.58 4.99 3.09
CA MET A 219 -3.89 6.26 3.74
C MET A 219 -3.25 7.44 3.01
N ASN A 220 -4.03 8.49 2.75
CA ASN A 220 -3.50 9.74 2.21
C ASN A 220 -2.76 9.59 0.87
N ASN A 221 -3.29 8.77 -0.04
CA ASN A 221 -2.75 8.59 -1.38
C ASN A 221 -3.64 9.28 -2.41
N VAL A 222 -3.06 9.72 -3.52
CA VAL A 222 -3.78 10.36 -4.63
C VAL A 222 -4.39 9.33 -5.61
N PHE A 223 -4.02 8.08 -5.40
CA PHE A 223 -4.51 6.92 -6.12
C PHE A 223 -4.07 5.71 -5.32
N THR A 224 -4.98 4.84 -4.93
CA THR A 224 -4.58 3.68 -4.14
C THR A 224 -4.33 2.51 -5.08
N TRP A 225 -5.40 1.85 -5.48
CA TRP A 225 -5.30 0.59 -6.19
C TRP A 225 -6.15 0.58 -7.46
N GLN A 226 -5.61 -0.02 -8.52
CA GLN A 226 -6.35 -0.28 -9.74
C GLN A 226 -6.34 -1.75 -10.10
N VAL A 227 -7.54 -2.26 -10.38
CA VAL A 227 -7.78 -3.58 -10.94
C VAL A 227 -7.49 -3.52 -12.44
N GLU A 228 -6.39 -4.13 -12.85
CA GLU A 228 -5.97 -4.28 -14.25
C GLU A 228 -5.51 -5.71 -14.56
N ALA A 229 -5.41 -6.04 -15.85
CA ALA A 229 -4.73 -7.24 -16.33
C ALA A 229 -3.68 -6.90 -17.40
N GLY A 230 -2.60 -7.68 -17.43
CA GLY A 230 -1.49 -7.56 -18.39
C GLY A 230 -1.79 -8.12 -19.78
N GLY A 231 -3.06 -8.37 -20.09
CA GLY A 231 -3.52 -9.13 -21.25
C GLY A 231 -3.05 -10.59 -21.22
N GLY A 232 -3.71 -11.44 -21.99
CA GLY A 232 -3.36 -12.86 -22.04
C GLY A 232 -4.54 -13.71 -22.49
N LYS A 233 -4.34 -15.03 -22.42
CA LYS A 233 -5.41 -16.01 -22.70
C LYS A 233 -6.42 -16.11 -21.54
N HIS A 234 -5.97 -15.80 -20.33
CA HIS A 234 -6.72 -15.89 -19.09
C HIS A 234 -6.74 -14.52 -18.42
N LEU A 235 -7.80 -14.27 -17.65
CA LEU A 235 -7.92 -13.11 -16.78
C LEU A 235 -7.88 -13.60 -15.33
N PRO A 236 -7.17 -12.90 -14.43
CA PRO A 236 -7.16 -13.28 -13.01
C PRO A 236 -8.50 -12.91 -12.35
N THR A 237 -8.84 -13.60 -11.26
CA THR A 237 -9.85 -13.11 -10.31
C THR A 237 -9.18 -12.19 -9.31
N HIS A 238 -9.76 -11.01 -9.05
CA HIS A 238 -9.24 -10.07 -8.07
C HIS A 238 -10.03 -10.18 -6.78
N LYS A 239 -9.32 -10.31 -5.65
CA LYS A 239 -9.89 -10.37 -4.30
C LYS A 239 -9.35 -9.21 -3.47
N ILE A 240 -10.18 -8.22 -3.23
CA ILE A 240 -9.87 -7.02 -2.45
C ILE A 240 -10.57 -7.18 -1.10
N ALA A 241 -9.85 -7.63 -0.07
CA ALA A 241 -10.47 -8.09 1.17
C ALA A 241 -9.85 -7.50 2.43
N GLY A 242 -10.67 -6.92 3.31
CA GLY A 242 -10.21 -6.45 4.62
C GLY A 242 -9.13 -5.38 4.52
N ASN A 243 -9.21 -4.45 3.57
CA ASN A 243 -8.29 -3.31 3.48
C ASN A 243 -8.92 -2.06 4.06
N SER A 244 -8.11 -1.18 4.66
CA SER A 244 -8.52 0.17 5.06
C SER A 244 -8.10 1.18 4.01
N PHE A 245 -9.05 1.81 3.33
CA PHE A 245 -8.86 2.95 2.44
C PHE A 245 -9.34 4.22 3.14
N VAL A 246 -8.41 4.98 3.70
CA VAL A 246 -8.72 6.10 4.61
C VAL A 246 -8.10 7.40 4.11
N LEU A 247 -8.92 8.45 3.98
CA LEU A 247 -8.47 9.79 3.58
C LEU A 247 -7.67 9.77 2.28
N ASN A 248 -8.14 9.06 1.25
CA ASN A 248 -7.50 9.10 -0.07
C ASN A 248 -8.14 10.17 -0.96
N TRP A 249 -7.38 10.57 -1.96
CA TRP A 249 -7.59 11.75 -2.77
C TRP A 249 -7.71 11.33 -4.23
N PRO A 250 -8.63 11.92 -5.02
CA PRO A 250 -8.66 11.67 -6.46
C PRO A 250 -7.44 12.31 -7.14
N ARG A 251 -7.05 11.82 -8.32
CA ARG A 251 -5.89 12.40 -9.03
C ARG A 251 -6.07 13.85 -9.46
N ASN A 252 -7.28 14.18 -9.87
CA ASN A 252 -7.67 15.52 -10.24
C ASN A 252 -8.91 15.85 -9.40
N PRO A 253 -8.89 16.93 -8.60
CA PRO A 253 -10.00 17.37 -7.77
C PRO A 253 -11.09 18.11 -8.58
N ASP A 254 -11.05 18.08 -9.90
CA ASP A 254 -12.19 18.48 -10.74
C ASP A 254 -13.29 17.42 -10.71
N GLN A 255 -14.54 17.82 -10.52
CA GLN A 255 -15.71 16.95 -10.63
C GLN A 255 -15.86 16.29 -12.01
N THR A 256 -15.10 16.69 -13.03
CA THR A 256 -15.05 16.02 -14.34
C THR A 256 -13.91 15.01 -14.48
N THR A 257 -13.09 14.81 -13.44
CA THR A 257 -11.89 13.96 -13.37
C THR A 257 -12.05 12.56 -13.97
N SER A 258 -10.98 12.00 -14.51
CA SER A 258 -11.01 10.62 -15.03
C SER A 258 -10.82 9.55 -13.97
N ASN A 259 -10.46 9.89 -12.72
CA ASN A 259 -10.20 8.94 -11.63
C ASN A 259 -10.77 9.47 -10.29
N PRO A 260 -12.09 9.48 -10.12
CA PRO A 260 -12.77 10.03 -8.95
C PRO A 260 -12.70 9.16 -7.68
N GLY A 261 -12.50 7.85 -7.79
CA GLY A 261 -12.54 6.92 -6.65
C GLY A 261 -11.16 6.48 -6.15
N THR A 262 -11.10 5.96 -4.93
CA THR A 262 -9.86 5.41 -4.37
C THR A 262 -9.52 4.05 -5.00
N LEU A 263 -10.48 3.13 -5.06
CA LEU A 263 -10.34 1.84 -5.71
C LEU A 263 -10.90 1.92 -7.13
N GLN A 264 -10.03 1.78 -8.12
CA GLN A 264 -10.43 1.84 -9.53
C GLN A 264 -10.61 0.45 -10.12
N ILE A 265 -11.74 0.23 -10.78
CA ILE A 265 -12.03 -0.99 -11.52
C ILE A 265 -11.93 -0.71 -13.02
N GLY A 266 -11.05 -1.46 -13.70
CA GLY A 266 -10.91 -1.35 -15.15
C GLY A 266 -12.08 -1.96 -15.93
N SER A 267 -11.88 -2.17 -17.23
CA SER A 267 -12.90 -2.79 -18.10
C SER A 267 -13.06 -4.30 -17.87
N ASN A 268 -13.98 -4.92 -18.61
CA ASN A 268 -14.19 -6.36 -18.72
C ASN A 268 -12.96 -7.20 -19.11
N TYR A 269 -11.86 -6.56 -19.52
CA TYR A 269 -10.57 -7.21 -19.75
C TYR A 269 -9.64 -7.19 -18.53
N SER A 270 -10.07 -6.61 -17.41
CA SER A 270 -9.23 -6.40 -16.23
C SER A 270 -9.25 -7.58 -15.26
N GLY A 271 -10.27 -8.44 -15.34
CA GLY A 271 -10.40 -9.62 -14.48
C GLY A 271 -11.50 -10.56 -14.95
N ALA A 272 -11.41 -11.83 -14.53
CA ALA A 272 -12.49 -12.81 -14.69
C ALA A 272 -13.64 -12.54 -13.70
N GLY A 273 -13.33 -11.84 -12.60
CA GLY A 273 -14.26 -11.36 -11.58
C GLY A 273 -13.51 -10.48 -10.57
N VAL A 274 -14.25 -9.64 -9.86
CA VAL A 274 -13.74 -8.78 -8.79
C VAL A 274 -14.59 -8.97 -7.54
N GLU A 275 -13.96 -9.44 -6.47
CA GLU A 275 -14.58 -9.63 -5.15
C GLU A 275 -14.05 -8.52 -4.22
N ILE A 276 -14.95 -7.68 -3.70
CA ILE A 276 -14.64 -6.57 -2.79
C ILE A 276 -15.38 -6.84 -1.49
N THR A 277 -14.66 -7.25 -0.44
CA THR A 277 -15.30 -7.70 0.81
C THR A 277 -14.60 -7.29 2.09
N GLY A 278 -15.36 -6.98 3.15
CA GLY A 278 -14.79 -6.68 4.46
C GLY A 278 -13.94 -5.42 4.51
N ASN A 279 -13.95 -4.57 3.46
CA ASN A 279 -13.09 -3.39 3.42
C ASN A 279 -13.71 -2.23 4.19
N LEU A 280 -12.85 -1.35 4.67
CA LEU A 280 -13.21 -0.06 5.23
C LEU A 280 -12.87 1.02 4.20
N PHE A 281 -13.86 1.79 3.77
CA PHE A 281 -13.67 3.01 2.98
C PHE A 281 -14.15 4.20 3.80
N ALA A 282 -13.20 4.99 4.32
CA ALA A 282 -13.53 6.12 5.19
C ALA A 282 -12.89 7.42 4.71
N TYR A 283 -13.67 8.51 4.69
CA TYR A 283 -13.17 9.86 4.46
C TYR A 283 -12.45 10.06 3.11
N ASN A 284 -12.72 9.22 2.11
CA ASN A 284 -12.09 9.38 0.79
C ASN A 284 -12.77 10.55 0.06
N VAL A 285 -12.00 11.60 -0.19
CA VAL A 285 -12.52 12.88 -0.69
C VAL A 285 -13.19 12.75 -2.05
N GLY A 286 -12.66 11.84 -2.88
CA GLY A 286 -13.27 11.47 -4.15
C GLY A 286 -14.48 10.57 -3.92
N GLY A 287 -14.32 9.27 -4.07
CA GLY A 287 -15.28 8.26 -3.63
C GLY A 287 -14.57 6.95 -3.30
N ALA A 288 -15.30 5.94 -2.85
CA ALA A 288 -14.72 4.66 -2.50
C ALA A 288 -14.37 3.85 -3.77
N ILE A 289 -15.36 3.46 -4.55
CA ILE A 289 -15.17 2.61 -5.72
C ILE A 289 -15.45 3.40 -7.00
N PHE A 290 -14.56 3.31 -7.98
CA PHE A 290 -14.72 3.88 -9.32
C PHE A 290 -14.61 2.81 -10.40
N PRO A 291 -15.74 2.32 -10.94
CA PRO A 291 -15.73 1.55 -12.16
C PRO A 291 -15.53 2.49 -13.35
N GLN A 292 -14.51 2.24 -14.18
CA GLN A 292 -14.24 3.04 -15.36
C GLN A 292 -15.34 2.97 -16.43
N TRP A 293 -16.15 1.92 -16.36
CA TRP A 293 -17.16 1.59 -17.35
C TRP A 293 -18.45 1.16 -16.64
N ASP A 294 -19.56 1.31 -17.35
CA ASP A 294 -20.83 0.72 -16.94
C ASP A 294 -20.71 -0.81 -16.83
N GLU A 295 -21.67 -1.45 -16.16
CA GLU A 295 -21.72 -2.89 -15.91
C GLU A 295 -21.51 -3.76 -17.17
N ASP A 296 -22.03 -3.32 -18.32
CA ASP A 296 -21.94 -4.05 -19.59
C ASP A 296 -20.52 -4.16 -20.14
N ARG A 297 -19.63 -3.30 -19.64
CA ARG A 297 -18.24 -3.15 -20.06
C ARG A 297 -17.25 -3.27 -18.90
N GLY A 298 -17.74 -3.55 -17.69
CA GLY A 298 -16.96 -3.93 -16.51
C GLY A 298 -16.76 -5.45 -16.37
N PRO A 299 -15.85 -5.91 -15.51
CA PRO A 299 -15.82 -7.31 -15.09
C PRO A 299 -17.03 -7.62 -14.19
N PRO A 300 -17.42 -8.90 -14.01
CA PRO A 300 -18.37 -9.28 -12.97
C PRO A 300 -17.86 -8.82 -11.59
N MET A 301 -18.73 -8.22 -10.78
CA MET A 301 -18.38 -7.68 -9.47
C MET A 301 -19.29 -8.21 -8.37
N THR A 302 -18.66 -8.49 -7.22
CA THR A 302 -19.32 -8.79 -5.95
C THR A 302 -18.81 -7.81 -4.90
N ILE A 303 -19.70 -7.08 -4.23
CA ILE A 303 -19.40 -6.03 -3.26
C ILE A 303 -20.18 -6.34 -1.97
N THR A 304 -19.55 -7.07 -1.05
CA THR A 304 -20.25 -7.56 0.15
C THR A 304 -19.55 -7.22 1.44
N ASP A 305 -20.30 -6.99 2.52
CA ASP A 305 -19.75 -6.78 3.85
C ASP A 305 -18.68 -5.65 3.89
N ASN A 306 -18.88 -4.54 3.18
CA ASN A 306 -17.98 -3.38 3.27
C ASN A 306 -18.58 -2.27 4.13
N LEU A 307 -17.72 -1.47 4.76
CA LEU A 307 -18.11 -0.28 5.50
C LEU A 307 -17.73 0.97 4.70
N PHE A 308 -18.72 1.81 4.38
CA PHE A 308 -18.56 3.08 3.67
C PHE A 308 -18.94 4.24 4.60
N PHE A 309 -17.99 5.13 4.90
CA PHE A 309 -18.24 6.24 5.82
C PHE A 309 -17.59 7.56 5.36
N GLY A 310 -18.40 8.57 5.07
CA GLY A 310 -17.93 9.93 4.77
C GLY A 310 -17.09 10.03 3.49
N ASN A 311 -17.40 9.22 2.48
CA ASN A 311 -16.76 9.33 1.16
C ASN A 311 -17.52 10.36 0.30
N GLY A 312 -17.00 10.75 -0.85
CA GLY A 312 -17.82 11.52 -1.80
C GLY A 312 -17.77 13.03 -1.65
N ALA A 313 -17.00 13.59 -0.72
CA ALA A 313 -17.04 15.02 -0.39
C ALA A 313 -16.86 15.93 -1.62
N LEU A 314 -15.97 15.57 -2.55
CA LEU A 314 -15.75 16.31 -3.80
C LEU A 314 -17.00 16.39 -4.69
N PHE A 315 -17.89 15.41 -4.57
CA PHE A 315 -19.10 15.27 -5.38
C PHE A 315 -20.37 15.65 -4.61
N GLY A 316 -20.22 16.29 -3.44
CA GLY A 316 -21.34 16.78 -2.64
C GLY A 316 -22.09 15.69 -1.90
N ALA A 317 -21.40 14.65 -1.43
CA ALA A 317 -22.02 13.69 -0.51
C ALA A 317 -22.44 14.38 0.79
N GLU A 318 -23.69 14.20 1.19
CA GLU A 318 -24.31 14.78 2.39
C GLU A 318 -24.49 13.74 3.51
N ASP A 319 -24.57 12.45 3.15
CA ASP A 319 -24.78 11.34 4.10
C ASP A 319 -23.55 10.42 4.21
N PRO A 320 -23.31 9.78 5.37
CA PRO A 320 -22.12 8.96 5.59
C PRO A 320 -21.96 7.78 4.60
N GLY A 321 -23.07 7.15 4.21
CA GLY A 321 -23.05 6.02 3.27
C GLY A 321 -22.87 6.42 1.80
N GLN A 322 -23.01 7.70 1.45
CA GLN A 322 -22.84 8.17 0.07
C GLN A 322 -21.37 8.10 -0.38
N GLY A 323 -21.19 8.08 -1.70
CA GLY A 323 -19.86 7.97 -2.31
C GLY A 323 -19.25 6.57 -2.18
N ALA A 324 -20.05 5.56 -1.85
CA ALA A 324 -19.66 4.14 -1.96
C ALA A 324 -19.25 3.80 -3.39
N LEU A 325 -19.97 4.36 -4.37
CA LEU A 325 -19.63 4.35 -5.77
C LEU A 325 -19.61 5.77 -6.32
N VAL A 326 -18.65 6.04 -7.19
CA VAL A 326 -18.60 7.27 -7.97
C VAL A 326 -18.19 6.95 -9.41
N GLY A 327 -18.92 7.47 -10.39
CA GLY A 327 -18.65 7.14 -11.79
C GLY A 327 -19.51 7.94 -12.77
N LYS A 328 -19.13 7.91 -14.05
CA LYS A 328 -19.95 8.46 -15.14
C LYS A 328 -20.74 7.32 -15.76
N PHE A 329 -22.03 7.26 -15.43
CA PHE A 329 -22.89 6.16 -15.88
C PHE A 329 -23.80 6.59 -17.02
N ASN A 330 -24.17 5.64 -17.89
CA ASN A 330 -25.16 5.84 -18.97
C ASN A 330 -24.82 6.99 -19.93
N GLY A 331 -23.53 7.24 -20.16
CA GLY A 331 -23.05 8.32 -21.02
C GLY A 331 -23.17 9.72 -20.42
N SER A 332 -23.43 9.83 -19.12
CA SER A 332 -23.42 11.11 -18.40
C SER A 332 -22.07 11.82 -18.52
N ALA A 333 -22.13 13.15 -18.65
CA ALA A 333 -20.94 13.99 -18.61
C ALA A 333 -20.43 14.23 -17.17
N THR A 334 -21.31 14.07 -16.19
CA THR A 334 -21.07 14.31 -14.76
C THR A 334 -20.98 12.99 -14.00
N HIS A 335 -20.19 12.98 -12.92
CA HIS A 335 -20.19 11.84 -12.01
C HIS A 335 -21.49 11.81 -11.22
N SER A 336 -22.00 10.60 -11.01
CA SER A 336 -23.04 10.29 -10.04
C SER A 336 -22.38 9.65 -8.83
N ILE A 337 -22.91 9.93 -7.65
CA ILE A 337 -22.57 9.26 -6.40
C ILE A 337 -23.73 8.38 -6.00
N PHE A 338 -23.41 7.21 -5.46
CA PHE A 338 -24.39 6.26 -4.95
C PHE A 338 -24.01 5.90 -3.53
N ASP A 339 -25.02 5.61 -2.71
CA ASP A 339 -24.81 4.93 -1.45
C ASP A 339 -24.71 3.41 -1.65
N HIS A 340 -24.61 2.66 -0.56
CA HIS A 340 -24.48 1.20 -0.64
C HIS A 340 -25.81 0.46 -0.89
N TRP A 341 -26.96 1.10 -0.67
CA TRP A 341 -28.28 0.54 -0.96
C TRP A 341 -28.61 0.67 -2.45
N ASP A 342 -28.28 1.82 -3.06
CA ASP A 342 -28.47 2.07 -4.49
C ASP A 342 -27.72 1.05 -5.37
N LEU A 343 -26.61 0.49 -4.88
CA LEU A 343 -25.82 -0.52 -5.59
C LEU A 343 -26.64 -1.75 -5.97
N GLU A 344 -27.56 -2.16 -5.11
CA GLU A 344 -28.41 -3.35 -5.32
C GLU A 344 -29.54 -3.07 -6.34
N ASP A 345 -29.97 -1.82 -6.45
CA ASP A 345 -31.12 -1.42 -7.26
C ASP A 345 -30.73 -0.96 -8.67
N GLU A 346 -29.58 -0.31 -8.83
CA GLU A 346 -29.17 0.35 -10.08
C GLU A 346 -28.22 -0.48 -10.96
N PHE A 347 -27.58 -1.52 -10.40
CA PHE A 347 -26.58 -2.35 -11.10
C PHE A 347 -26.85 -3.85 -10.92
N ASP A 348 -26.56 -4.66 -11.94
CA ASP A 348 -26.61 -6.14 -11.91
C ASP A 348 -25.38 -6.74 -11.20
N TRP A 349 -24.88 -6.08 -10.16
CA TRP A 349 -23.77 -6.56 -9.34
C TRP A 349 -24.30 -7.29 -8.12
N ASP A 350 -23.50 -8.25 -7.63
CA ASP A 350 -23.82 -8.96 -6.39
C ASP A 350 -23.39 -8.09 -5.19
N SER A 351 -24.28 -7.19 -4.78
CA SER A 351 -24.09 -6.31 -3.62
C SER A 351 -24.98 -6.76 -2.46
N ALA A 352 -24.42 -6.88 -1.26
CA ALA A 352 -25.17 -7.26 -0.06
C ALA A 352 -24.42 -6.90 1.22
N ASP A 353 -25.14 -6.73 2.32
CA ASP A 353 -24.60 -6.65 3.69
C ASP A 353 -23.54 -5.54 3.91
N ASN A 354 -23.53 -4.51 3.06
CA ASN A 354 -22.72 -3.30 3.25
C ASN A 354 -23.33 -2.39 4.34
N THR A 355 -22.51 -1.55 4.96
CA THR A 355 -22.95 -0.68 6.07
C THR A 355 -22.22 0.67 6.08
N ASP A 356 -22.70 1.60 6.89
CA ASP A 356 -22.22 2.98 7.04
C ASP A 356 -22.06 3.42 8.51
N ILE A 357 -21.71 2.47 9.37
CA ILE A 357 -21.41 2.72 10.78
C ILE A 357 -20.14 3.58 10.90
N ASP A 358 -20.16 4.60 11.76
CA ASP A 358 -18.96 5.39 12.06
C ASP A 358 -17.85 4.48 12.62
N PRO A 359 -16.71 4.34 11.92
CA PRO A 359 -15.64 3.47 12.36
C PRO A 359 -14.80 4.07 13.49
N GLU A 360 -14.98 5.36 13.81
CA GLU A 360 -14.17 6.12 14.79
C GLU A 360 -12.65 6.00 14.53
N VAL A 361 -12.24 5.93 13.26
CA VAL A 361 -10.81 5.86 12.92
C VAL A 361 -10.10 7.15 13.28
N ALA A 362 -8.93 7.03 13.92
CA ALA A 362 -8.05 8.16 14.13
C ALA A 362 -7.29 8.47 12.84
N VAL A 363 -7.41 9.71 12.36
CA VAL A 363 -6.63 10.20 11.22
C VAL A 363 -5.75 11.35 11.71
N PRO A 364 -4.43 11.14 11.85
CA PRO A 364 -3.53 12.20 12.28
C PRO A 364 -3.34 13.20 11.14
N VAL A 365 -4.07 14.32 11.16
CA VAL A 365 -3.84 15.45 10.28
C VAL A 365 -2.97 16.45 11.02
N LEU A 366 -1.81 16.81 10.47
CA LEU A 366 -1.01 17.91 11.02
C LEU A 366 -1.79 19.22 10.89
N GLU A 367 -1.99 19.93 12.00
CA GLU A 367 -2.66 21.25 11.98
C GLU A 367 -1.99 22.19 10.97
N ILE A 368 -2.80 22.70 10.04
CA ILE A 368 -2.40 23.72 9.07
C ILE A 368 -2.02 24.98 9.86
N GLY A 369 -0.73 25.32 9.88
CA GLY A 369 -0.18 26.49 10.58
C GLY A 369 0.62 26.21 11.86
N ALA A 370 0.58 25.00 12.42
CA ALA A 370 1.28 24.68 13.68
C ALA A 370 2.78 24.35 13.50
N LEU A 371 3.22 23.95 12.30
CA LEU A 371 4.63 23.66 12.00
C LEU A 371 5.37 24.88 11.42
N LYS A 372 5.50 25.95 12.22
CA LYS A 372 6.68 26.83 12.13
C LYS A 372 7.87 26.15 12.82
N MET A 373 8.29 24.99 12.34
CA MET A 373 9.62 24.50 12.66
C MET A 373 10.61 25.25 11.78
N THR A 374 11.26 26.24 12.36
CA THR A 374 12.54 26.75 11.88
C THR A 374 13.52 25.57 11.93
N LEU A 375 13.62 24.83 10.83
CA LEU A 375 14.79 24.00 10.55
C LEU A 375 15.95 24.95 10.33
N ASP A 376 16.57 25.37 11.42
CA ASP A 376 17.89 25.98 11.42
C ASP A 376 18.86 24.87 11.01
N ARG A 377 18.93 24.60 9.70
CA ARG A 377 20.03 23.85 9.12
C ARG A 377 21.24 24.73 9.36
N GLY A 378 21.96 24.45 10.44
CA GLY A 378 23.23 25.06 10.76
C GLY A 378 24.13 25.05 9.53
N THR A 379 24.14 26.17 8.81
CA THR A 379 25.27 26.53 7.97
C THR A 379 26.42 26.68 8.92
N GLN A 380 27.38 25.75 8.85
CA GLN A 380 28.72 26.01 9.36
C GLN A 380 29.23 27.28 8.65
N GLU A 381 29.07 28.43 9.29
CA GLU A 381 29.93 29.56 9.02
C GLU A 381 31.34 29.15 9.45
N SER A 382 32.27 29.25 8.50
CA SER A 382 33.70 29.06 8.74
C SER A 382 34.17 29.98 9.86
N GLU A 383 34.63 29.40 10.97
CA GLU A 383 35.26 30.14 12.06
C GLU A 383 36.46 30.95 11.56
N PRO A 384 36.63 32.22 12.00
CA PRO A 384 37.93 32.82 12.12
C PRO A 384 38.58 32.41 13.45
N LYS A 385 39.79 31.88 13.33
CA LYS A 385 40.73 31.50 14.38
C LYS A 385 40.92 32.60 15.45
N ALA A 386 40.62 32.29 16.71
CA ALA A 386 41.15 33.01 17.89
C ALA A 386 41.25 32.10 19.15
N GLU A 387 42.21 32.44 20.00
CA GLU A 387 42.81 31.70 21.12
C GLU A 387 41.92 31.42 22.37
N PRO A 388 42.36 30.54 23.31
CA PRO A 388 41.48 29.90 24.27
C PRO A 388 41.25 30.72 25.54
N ALA A 389 40.02 30.68 26.05
CA ALA A 389 39.69 31.05 27.41
C ALA A 389 39.02 29.86 28.12
N THR A 390 39.61 29.48 29.24
CA THR A 390 39.10 28.60 30.29
C THR A 390 37.82 29.16 30.92
N THR A 391 36.82 28.32 31.24
CA THR A 391 36.44 27.91 32.62
C THR A 391 35.13 27.12 32.68
N THR A 392 35.15 26.15 33.61
CA THR A 392 34.10 25.64 34.53
C THR A 392 32.89 24.86 34.04
N ASP A 393 32.76 23.71 34.70
CA ASP A 393 31.62 22.80 34.85
C ASP A 393 30.29 23.54 35.07
N ASP A 394 29.20 22.96 34.55
CA ASP A 394 27.98 22.77 35.33
C ASP A 394 27.09 21.67 34.71
N ASP A 395 26.71 20.75 35.60
CA ASP A 395 25.56 19.84 35.62
C ASP A 395 24.49 19.98 34.52
N LEU A 396 24.27 18.91 33.77
CA LEU A 396 23.03 18.69 33.00
C LEU A 396 22.38 17.39 33.44
N GLY A 397 21.54 17.50 34.47
CA GLY A 397 20.46 16.54 34.71
C GLY A 397 19.46 16.61 33.56
N LEU A 398 19.32 15.52 32.81
CA LEU A 398 18.31 15.38 31.78
C LEU A 398 16.96 15.10 32.45
N ASP A 399 16.10 16.11 32.45
CA ASP A 399 14.69 16.02 32.84
C ASP A 399 13.91 15.49 31.62
N LEU A 400 13.34 14.29 31.73
CA LEU A 400 12.71 13.53 30.63
C LEU A 400 11.20 13.76 30.48
N ASP A 401 10.63 14.73 31.20
CA ASP A 401 9.17 14.93 31.29
C ASP A 401 8.58 16.00 30.34
N MET A 402 9.28 16.40 29.27
CA MET A 402 8.75 17.39 28.29
C MET A 402 8.92 17.01 26.82
N LEU A 403 8.62 15.77 26.45
CA LEU A 403 8.27 15.42 25.06
C LEU A 403 6.74 15.46 24.90
N ASP A 404 6.18 16.67 24.98
CA ASP A 404 4.85 16.97 24.46
C ASP A 404 4.95 16.98 22.92
N THR A 405 4.50 15.91 22.27
CA THR A 405 4.70 15.69 20.83
C THR A 405 3.84 16.58 19.93
N GLY A 406 3.06 17.53 20.47
CA GLY A 406 2.23 18.44 19.67
C GLY A 406 1.17 17.75 18.79
N LEU A 407 0.90 16.47 19.04
CA LEU A 407 -0.10 15.67 18.35
C LEU A 407 -1.33 15.58 19.24
N GLY A 408 -2.21 16.58 19.17
CA GLY A 408 -3.53 16.48 19.77
C GLY A 408 -4.35 15.42 19.02
N GLU A 409 -5.04 14.54 19.74
CA GLU A 409 -6.12 13.73 19.15
C GLU A 409 -7.26 14.68 18.76
N LEU A 410 -7.34 15.01 17.47
CA LEU A 410 -8.46 15.74 16.89
C LEU A 410 -9.58 14.74 16.59
N SER A 411 -10.74 14.95 17.23
CA SER A 411 -12.00 14.49 16.66
C SER A 411 -12.26 15.30 15.39
N LEU A 412 -12.53 14.62 14.28
CA LEU A 412 -12.83 15.21 12.97
C LEU A 412 -14.20 15.92 12.98
N ASP A 413 -14.30 17.05 13.69
CA ASP A 413 -15.39 18.04 13.52
C ASP A 413 -14.87 19.24 12.68
N ILE A 414 -13.91 19.00 11.78
CA ILE A 414 -13.40 20.03 10.88
C ILE A 414 -14.34 20.06 9.67
N ASP A 415 -15.24 21.05 9.64
CA ASP A 415 -15.87 21.53 8.42
C ASP A 415 -14.73 21.97 7.48
N PHE A 416 -14.29 21.07 6.59
CA PHE A 416 -13.47 21.43 5.46
C PHE A 416 -14.34 22.32 4.57
N ASP A 417 -14.20 23.63 4.70
CA ASP A 417 -14.89 24.60 3.84
C ASP A 417 -14.30 24.48 2.43
N MET A 418 -14.84 23.51 1.66
CA MET A 418 -14.38 23.15 0.32
C MET A 418 -14.55 24.32 -0.67
N ASP A 419 -15.41 25.29 -0.33
CA ASP A 419 -15.61 26.52 -1.10
C ASP A 419 -14.36 27.43 -1.09
N ASP A 420 -13.54 27.40 -0.03
CA ASP A 420 -12.29 28.16 0.08
C ASP A 420 -11.12 27.51 -0.70
N MET A 421 -11.26 26.27 -1.18
CA MET A 421 -10.21 25.58 -1.95
C MET A 421 -10.33 25.78 -3.47
N ALA A 422 -11.48 26.26 -3.95
CA ALA A 422 -11.81 26.39 -5.37
C ALA A 422 -11.56 27.81 -5.89
N ASP A 423 -10.30 28.27 -5.90
CA ASP A 423 -9.94 29.42 -6.73
C ASP A 423 -10.21 29.10 -8.21
N GLY A 424 -10.59 30.12 -9.00
CA GLY A 424 -10.99 30.01 -10.42
C GLY A 424 -9.97 29.42 -11.41
N ASP A 425 -8.87 28.88 -10.90
CA ASP A 425 -7.75 28.24 -11.56
C ASP A 425 -7.65 26.71 -11.27
N GLY A 426 -8.65 26.16 -10.56
CA GLY A 426 -8.75 24.76 -10.13
C GLY A 426 -8.04 24.48 -8.80
N ILE A 427 -8.57 23.56 -7.98
CA ILE A 427 -7.95 23.09 -6.74
C ILE A 427 -6.59 22.46 -7.09
N ARG A 428 -5.47 23.12 -6.75
CA ARG A 428 -4.10 22.65 -7.14
C ARG A 428 -3.39 21.83 -6.06
N ASN A 429 -3.73 22.02 -4.78
CA ASN A 429 -3.03 21.40 -3.64
C ASN A 429 -4.05 21.03 -2.54
N PHE A 430 -4.17 19.76 -2.16
CA PHE A 430 -5.24 19.34 -1.24
C PHE A 430 -4.91 18.14 -0.31
N ALA A 431 -3.90 17.33 -0.62
CA ALA A 431 -3.48 16.25 0.29
C ALA A 431 -2.42 16.75 1.30
N PRO A 432 -2.71 16.85 2.61
CA PRO A 432 -1.72 17.27 3.62
C PRO A 432 -0.64 16.20 3.77
N VAL A 433 0.52 16.52 4.34
CA VAL A 433 1.45 15.45 4.76
C VAL A 433 0.90 14.75 6.00
N ILE A 434 0.81 13.42 5.96
CA ILE A 434 0.49 12.60 7.15
C ILE A 434 1.76 11.86 7.58
N PRO A 435 2.30 12.16 8.77
CA PRO A 435 3.48 11.45 9.25
C PRO A 435 3.12 9.99 9.52
N PHE A 436 4.06 9.10 9.21
CA PHE A 436 3.93 7.72 9.65
C PHE A 436 4.06 7.65 11.19
N ASP A 437 2.97 7.28 11.87
CA ASP A 437 2.98 6.89 13.29
C ASP A 437 2.25 5.55 13.44
N ILE A 438 2.99 4.58 13.96
CA ILE A 438 2.48 3.23 14.22
C ILE A 438 1.30 3.22 15.20
N ARG A 439 1.23 4.19 16.10
CA ARG A 439 0.17 4.31 17.11
C ARG A 439 -1.09 4.95 16.54
N ALA A 440 -1.00 5.57 15.38
CA ALA A 440 -2.08 6.29 14.70
C ALA A 440 -2.45 5.63 13.37
N LEU A 441 -2.20 4.33 13.23
CA LEU A 441 -2.74 3.57 12.10
C LEU A 441 -4.28 3.54 12.19
N PRO A 442 -5.00 3.69 11.06
CA PRO A 442 -6.44 3.91 11.04
C PRO A 442 -7.21 2.59 11.20
N PHE A 443 -7.05 1.95 12.35
CA PHE A 443 -7.88 0.83 12.77
C PHE A 443 -9.21 1.34 13.34
N PRO A 444 -10.34 0.69 13.05
CA PRO A 444 -11.62 1.03 13.68
C PRO A 444 -11.52 1.02 15.21
N ARG A 445 -12.03 2.07 15.85
CA ARG A 445 -12.15 2.13 17.32
C ARG A 445 -13.56 1.75 17.79
N ASN A 446 -14.55 1.90 16.92
CA ASN A 446 -15.91 1.43 17.17
C ASN A 446 -15.95 -0.11 17.13
N PRO A 447 -16.38 -0.80 18.21
CA PRO A 447 -16.47 -2.27 18.24
C PRO A 447 -17.38 -2.86 17.16
N ALA A 448 -18.41 -2.14 16.71
CA ALA A 448 -19.26 -2.59 15.62
C ALA A 448 -18.55 -2.56 14.25
N ALA A 449 -17.46 -1.81 14.13
CA ALA A 449 -16.68 -1.65 12.91
C ALA A 449 -15.38 -2.49 12.90
N GLU A 450 -15.01 -3.17 13.99
CA GLU A 450 -13.76 -3.96 14.13
C GLU A 450 -13.62 -5.09 13.08
N GLY A 451 -14.76 -5.57 12.57
CA GLY A 451 -14.83 -6.57 11.50
C GLY A 451 -14.31 -6.08 10.14
N TYR A 452 -14.29 -4.76 9.91
CA TYR A 452 -13.96 -4.15 8.62
C TYR A 452 -12.53 -3.61 8.60
N GLY A 453 -11.98 -3.42 7.39
CA GLY A 453 -10.69 -2.80 7.18
C GLY A 453 -9.50 -3.71 7.49
N ALA A 454 -8.31 -3.12 7.64
CA ALA A 454 -7.12 -3.83 8.08
C ALA A 454 -7.18 -4.14 9.59
N SER A 455 -6.52 -5.22 10.02
CA SER A 455 -6.41 -5.62 11.41
C SER A 455 -5.04 -6.24 11.72
N PRO A 456 -4.48 -5.99 12.92
CA PRO A 456 -3.29 -6.67 13.41
C PRO A 456 -3.44 -8.18 13.60
N ASP A 457 -4.66 -8.71 13.61
CA ASP A 457 -4.92 -10.15 13.80
C ASP A 457 -5.11 -10.92 12.49
N ARG A 458 -5.29 -10.22 11.36
CA ARG A 458 -5.51 -10.81 10.02
C ARG A 458 -4.23 -10.94 9.20
N ILE A 459 -3.11 -11.21 9.85
CA ILE A 459 -1.79 -11.26 9.23
C ILE A 459 -1.70 -12.43 8.25
N TYR A 460 -1.15 -12.19 7.05
CA TYR A 460 -0.88 -13.25 6.08
C TYR A 460 0.03 -14.33 6.66
N VAL A 461 -0.44 -15.57 6.59
CA VAL A 461 0.33 -16.78 6.94
C VAL A 461 0.55 -17.60 5.68
N ALA A 462 1.81 -17.92 5.39
CA ALA A 462 2.16 -18.69 4.21
C ALA A 462 1.40 -20.02 4.13
N GLY A 463 0.74 -20.27 3.00
CA GLY A 463 -0.08 -21.47 2.77
C GLY A 463 -1.54 -21.35 3.25
N GLN A 464 -1.95 -20.20 3.77
CA GLN A 464 -3.35 -19.82 3.91
C GLN A 464 -3.70 -18.88 2.74
N GLY A 465 -4.51 -19.36 1.81
CA GLY A 465 -4.89 -18.65 0.58
C GLY A 465 -5.70 -19.54 -0.35
#